data_AF-S5YU61-F1
#
_entry.id   AF-S5YU61-F1
#
_cell.length_a   1.000
_cell.length_b   1.000
_cell.length_c   1.000
_cell.angle_alpha   90.00
_cell.angle_beta   90.00
_cell.angle_gamma   90.00
#
_symmetry.space_group_name_H-M   'P 1'
#
loop_
_entity.id
_entity.type
_entity.pdbx_description
1 polymer ?
#
loop_
_entity_poly.entity_id
_entity_poly.type
_entity_poly.pdbx_seq_one_letter_code
_entity_poly.pdbx_strand_id
1 'polypeptide(L)'
;MGSHPGPSQSHHKSECKRAFPCVKTPQHQDASIMVNLRSQKRLAAAVSGVGKRKIWLDPAEQAEIGNANSRAHVKKLIKEGRVIIKPTVIHSRARTRDLHAAKRKGRHTGPGKRKG
;
A
#
# COMPACT_ATOMS: atom_id res chain seq x y z
N MET A 1 67.21 3.58 -3.53
CA MET A 1 66.61 3.89 -4.84
C MET A 1 65.48 2.92 -5.06
N GLY A 2 64.27 3.26 -4.62
CA GLY A 2 63.08 2.43 -4.74
C GLY A 2 62.17 3.01 -5.81
N SER A 3 62.09 2.34 -6.96
CA SER A 3 61.26 2.72 -8.09
C SER A 3 59.79 2.43 -7.78
N HIS A 4 58.95 3.46 -7.80
CA HIS A 4 57.50 3.32 -7.83
C HIS A 4 57.05 3.04 -9.28
N PRO A 5 56.34 1.93 -9.57
CA PRO A 5 55.53 1.83 -10.77
C PRO A 5 54.15 2.46 -10.52
N GLY A 6 53.74 3.38 -11.39
CA GLY A 6 52.42 4.02 -11.37
C GLY A 6 51.28 3.07 -11.74
N PRO A 7 50.03 3.39 -11.36
CA PRO A 7 48.88 2.60 -11.78
C PRO A 7 48.49 2.91 -13.23
N SER A 8 48.55 1.88 -14.07
CA SER A 8 47.97 1.84 -15.40
C SER A 8 46.44 1.86 -15.31
N GLN A 9 45.82 2.87 -15.90
CA GLN A 9 44.38 2.88 -16.11
C GLN A 9 44.05 2.08 -17.35
N SER A 10 43.43 0.92 -17.19
CA SER A 10 42.70 0.22 -18.25
C SER A 10 41.21 0.16 -17.90
N HIS A 11 40.46 1.13 -18.42
CA HIS A 11 39.01 1.05 -18.45
C HIS A 11 38.58 0.00 -19.47
N HIS A 12 38.41 -1.24 -19.01
CA HIS A 12 37.67 -2.26 -19.74
C HIS A 12 36.17 -1.97 -19.58
N LYS A 13 35.59 -1.24 -20.55
CA LYS A 13 34.13 -1.17 -20.70
C LYS A 13 33.68 -2.50 -21.29
N SER A 14 33.37 -3.46 -20.42
CA SER A 14 32.65 -4.66 -20.82
C SER A 14 31.20 -4.28 -21.13
N GLU A 15 30.85 -4.48 -22.39
CA GLU A 15 29.52 -4.45 -22.96
C GLU A 15 28.47 -5.24 -22.16
N CYS A 16 27.23 -4.81 -22.38
CA CYS A 16 26.01 -5.60 -22.44
C CYS A 16 25.72 -6.56 -21.28
N LYS A 17 24.70 -6.21 -20.48
CA LYS A 17 23.52 -7.06 -20.22
C LYS A 17 22.55 -6.38 -19.26
N ARG A 18 21.46 -5.84 -19.84
CA ARG A 18 20.06 -6.11 -19.48
C ARG A 18 19.20 -4.99 -20.06
N ALA A 19 18.87 -5.14 -21.34
CA ALA A 19 17.59 -4.67 -21.82
C ALA A 19 16.53 -5.38 -20.96
N PHE A 20 15.91 -4.66 -20.04
CA PHE A 20 14.64 -5.12 -19.51
C PHE A 20 13.65 -4.97 -20.66
N PRO A 21 13.07 -6.06 -21.20
CA PRO A 21 11.92 -5.89 -22.04
C PRO A 21 10.88 -5.18 -21.17
N CYS A 22 10.47 -4.00 -21.61
CA CYS A 22 9.21 -3.40 -21.23
C CYS A 22 8.15 -4.46 -21.52
N VAL A 23 7.86 -5.29 -20.51
CA VAL A 23 6.69 -6.16 -20.51
C VAL A 23 5.52 -5.20 -20.51
N LYS A 24 5.05 -4.92 -21.73
CA LYS A 24 3.72 -4.44 -22.01
C LYS A 24 2.80 -5.30 -21.14
N THR A 25 2.34 -4.77 -20.03
CA THR A 25 1.21 -5.33 -19.29
C THR A 25 0.13 -5.60 -20.33
N PRO A 26 -0.35 -6.84 -20.49
CA PRO A 26 -1.46 -7.11 -21.38
C PRO A 26 -2.58 -6.17 -20.96
N GLN A 27 -3.08 -5.43 -21.94
CA GLN A 27 -4.32 -4.68 -21.86
C GLN A 27 -5.36 -5.64 -21.27
N HIS A 28 -5.69 -5.50 -19.98
CA HIS A 28 -6.87 -6.18 -19.44
C HIS A 28 -8.05 -5.45 -20.07
N GLN A 29 -8.56 -6.05 -21.14
CA GLN A 29 -9.74 -5.60 -21.84
C GLN A 29 -10.95 -5.82 -20.92
N ASP A 30 -11.20 -4.88 -20.02
CA ASP A 30 -12.48 -4.85 -19.31
C ASP A 30 -13.45 -4.03 -20.15
N ALA A 31 -14.14 -4.73 -21.05
CA ALA A 31 -15.45 -4.33 -21.54
C ALA A 31 -16.38 -4.18 -20.33
N SER A 32 -16.32 -3.02 -19.70
CA SER A 32 -17.14 -2.65 -18.54
C SER A 32 -18.60 -2.59 -18.98
N ILE A 33 -19.32 -3.69 -18.79
CA ILE A 33 -20.75 -3.61 -18.49
C ILE A 33 -20.83 -2.71 -17.26
N MET A 34 -21.32 -1.48 -17.44
CA MET A 34 -21.29 -0.46 -16.40
C MET A 34 -22.29 -0.80 -15.29
N VAL A 35 -21.90 -1.69 -14.36
CA VAL A 35 -22.72 -2.07 -13.21
C VAL A 35 -22.53 -1.03 -12.11
N ASN A 36 -23.63 -0.44 -11.63
CA ASN A 36 -23.57 0.54 -10.54
C ASN A 36 -23.45 -0.15 -9.17
N LEU A 37 -22.21 -0.27 -8.66
CA LEU A 37 -21.92 -0.96 -7.39
C LEU A 37 -21.98 -0.06 -6.14
N ARG A 38 -22.62 1.11 -6.24
CA ARG A 38 -22.66 2.10 -5.14
C ARG A 38 -23.45 1.61 -3.93
N SER A 39 -24.53 0.85 -4.16
CA SER A 39 -25.35 0.27 -3.09
C SER A 39 -24.61 -0.86 -2.36
N GLN A 40 -23.93 -1.75 -3.10
CA GLN A 40 -23.12 -2.84 -2.56
C GLN A 40 -21.95 -2.30 -1.74
N LYS A 41 -21.25 -1.28 -2.25
CA LYS A 41 -20.17 -0.61 -1.51
C LYS A 41 -20.66 0.00 -0.18
N ARG A 42 -21.88 0.53 -0.15
CA ARG A 42 -22.52 1.03 1.08
C ARG A 42 -22.89 -0.11 2.03
N LEU A 43 -23.47 -1.19 1.53
CA LEU A 43 -23.86 -2.35 2.34
C LEU A 43 -22.63 -3.04 2.94
N ALA A 44 -21.58 -3.26 2.15
CA ALA A 44 -20.33 -3.86 2.62
C ALA A 44 -19.68 -3.04 3.73
N ALA A 45 -19.64 -1.70 3.57
CA ALA A 45 -19.16 -0.80 4.61
C ALA A 45 -19.97 -0.92 5.91
N ALA A 46 -21.31 -0.95 5.81
CA ALA A 46 -22.20 -1.05 6.97
C ALA A 46 -22.11 -2.41 7.68
N VAL A 47 -21.97 -3.51 6.93
CA VAL A 47 -21.86 -4.87 7.48
C VAL A 47 -20.52 -5.08 8.19
N SER A 48 -19.43 -4.55 7.62
CA SER A 48 -18.08 -4.72 8.16
C SER A 48 -17.67 -3.65 9.18
N GLY A 49 -18.51 -2.64 9.44
CA GLY A 49 -18.22 -1.55 10.38
C GLY A 49 -17.08 -0.62 9.95
N VAL A 50 -16.74 -0.58 8.65
CA VAL A 50 -15.64 0.24 8.11
C VAL A 50 -16.16 1.30 7.14
N GLY A 51 -15.36 2.34 6.89
CA GLY A 51 -15.71 3.35 5.88
C GLY A 51 -15.62 2.82 4.44
N LYS A 52 -16.39 3.42 3.52
CA LYS A 52 -16.41 3.06 2.08
C LYS A 52 -15.03 3.08 1.41
N ARG A 53 -14.07 3.86 1.94
CA ARG A 53 -12.68 3.93 1.45
C ARG A 53 -11.92 2.61 1.64
N LYS A 54 -12.30 1.81 2.64
CA LYS A 54 -11.67 0.53 2.95
C LYS A 54 -12.25 -0.64 2.16
N ILE A 55 -13.40 -0.48 1.52
CA ILE A 55 -14.00 -1.52 0.70
C ILE A 55 -13.35 -1.53 -0.68
N TRP A 56 -12.78 -2.68 -1.04
CA TRP A 56 -12.35 -3.02 -2.39
C TRP A 56 -13.31 -4.07 -2.96
N LEU A 57 -13.72 -3.87 -4.22
CA LEU A 57 -14.60 -4.76 -4.97
C LEU A 57 -13.77 -5.27 -6.15
N ASP A 58 -13.82 -6.57 -6.40
CA ASP A 58 -13.11 -7.20 -7.51
C ASP A 58 -13.71 -6.76 -8.87
N PRO A 59 -12.95 -6.11 -9.76
CA PRO A 59 -13.45 -5.69 -11.07
C PRO A 59 -13.78 -6.86 -12.01
N ALA A 60 -13.21 -8.05 -11.79
CA ALA A 60 -13.50 -9.22 -12.61
C ALA A 60 -14.90 -9.81 -12.34
N GLU A 61 -15.46 -9.56 -11.15
CA GLU A 61 -16.69 -10.21 -10.65
C GLU A 61 -17.84 -9.21 -10.46
N GLN A 62 -17.85 -8.13 -11.23
CA GLN A 62 -18.84 -7.06 -11.06
C GLN A 62 -20.29 -7.53 -11.24
N ALA A 63 -20.54 -8.54 -12.07
CA ALA A 63 -21.87 -9.11 -12.28
C ALA A 63 -22.38 -9.85 -11.02
N GLU A 64 -21.55 -10.68 -10.40
CA GLU A 64 -21.89 -11.40 -9.18
C GLU A 64 -22.13 -10.43 -8.01
N ILE A 65 -21.25 -9.44 -7.86
CA ILE A 65 -21.38 -8.41 -6.84
C ILE A 65 -22.66 -7.58 -7.10
N GLY A 66 -22.95 -7.23 -8.35
CA GLY A 66 -24.16 -6.47 -8.73
C GLY A 66 -25.46 -7.11 -8.27
N ASN A 67 -25.53 -8.45 -8.26
CA ASN A 67 -26.72 -9.20 -7.84
C ASN A 67 -26.89 -9.29 -6.31
N ALA A 68 -25.90 -8.84 -5.53
CA ALA A 68 -25.93 -8.91 -4.06
C ALA A 68 -26.69 -7.72 -3.43
N ASN A 69 -28.01 -7.85 -3.32
CA ASN A 69 -28.90 -6.81 -2.79
C ASN A 69 -29.09 -6.84 -1.26
N SER A 70 -28.76 -7.95 -0.59
CA SER A 70 -29.00 -8.13 0.86
C SER A 70 -27.69 -8.14 1.67
N ARG A 71 -27.78 -7.73 2.95
CA ARG A 71 -26.62 -7.77 3.87
C ARG A 71 -26.07 -9.19 4.06
N ALA A 72 -26.95 -10.19 4.08
CA ALA A 72 -26.56 -11.60 4.20
C ALA A 72 -25.74 -12.06 3.00
N HIS A 73 -26.12 -11.66 1.79
CA HIS A 73 -25.38 -11.99 0.57
C HIS A 73 -24.02 -11.30 0.54
N VAL A 74 -23.96 -10.01 0.87
CA VAL A 74 -22.70 -9.26 0.96
C VAL A 74 -21.74 -9.86 2.00
N LYS A 75 -22.25 -10.40 3.11
CA LYS A 75 -21.42 -11.09 4.12
C LYS A 75 -20.78 -12.37 3.57
N LYS A 76 -21.46 -13.10 2.66
CA LYS A 76 -20.87 -14.26 1.96
C LYS A 76 -19.74 -13.84 1.04
N LEU A 77 -19.96 -12.79 0.22
CA LEU A 77 -18.93 -12.24 -0.68
C LEU A 77 -17.68 -11.74 0.06
N ILE A 78 -17.83 -11.21 1.28
CA ILE A 78 -16.69 -10.83 2.14
C ILE A 78 -15.93 -12.07 2.60
N LYS A 79 -16.63 -13.15 2.95
CA LYS A 79 -16.02 -14.41 3.40
C LYS A 79 -15.31 -15.15 2.26
N GLU A 80 -15.87 -15.10 1.06
CA GLU A 80 -15.32 -15.68 -0.17
C GLU A 80 -14.16 -14.84 -0.74
N GLY A 81 -13.99 -13.60 -0.30
CA GLY A 81 -12.87 -12.74 -0.70
C GLY A 81 -13.11 -11.90 -1.95
N ARG A 82 -14.33 -11.90 -2.51
CA ARG A 82 -14.72 -11.01 -3.62
C ARG A 82 -14.84 -9.54 -3.19
N VAL A 83 -15.16 -9.33 -1.90
CA VAL A 83 -15.16 -8.01 -1.26
C VAL A 83 -14.09 -7.99 -0.18
N ILE A 84 -13.05 -7.18 -0.38
CA ILE A 84 -11.89 -7.14 0.50
C ILE A 84 -11.90 -5.85 1.33
N ILE A 85 -11.63 -5.98 2.63
CA ILE A 85 -11.42 -4.85 3.53
C ILE A 85 -9.93 -4.52 3.52
N LYS A 86 -9.57 -3.39 2.92
CA LYS A 86 -8.19 -2.89 2.91
C LYS A 86 -7.76 -2.60 4.36
N PRO A 87 -6.52 -2.95 4.74
CA PRO A 87 -6.01 -2.63 6.06
C PRO A 87 -5.97 -1.11 6.30
N THR A 88 -6.01 -0.72 7.57
CA THR A 88 -5.85 0.69 7.96
C THR A 88 -4.44 1.17 7.64
N VAL A 89 -4.31 2.42 7.19
CA VAL A 89 -2.99 3.01 6.97
C VAL A 89 -2.43 3.33 8.35
N ILE A 90 -1.31 2.69 8.71
CA ILE A 90 -0.70 2.84 10.03
C ILE A 90 0.33 3.95 9.97
N HIS A 91 0.22 4.93 10.86
CA HIS A 91 1.29 5.88 11.14
C HIS A 91 2.16 5.36 12.28
N SER A 92 3.46 5.17 12.03
CA SER A 92 4.37 4.65 13.04
C SER A 92 4.51 5.60 14.23
N ARG A 93 4.40 5.05 15.45
CA ARG A 93 4.64 5.78 16.71
C ARG A 93 6.06 5.61 17.26
N ALA A 94 6.97 4.92 16.54
CA ALA A 94 8.32 4.63 17.02
C ALA A 94 9.05 5.89 17.50
N ARG A 95 9.18 6.90 16.63
CA ARG A 95 9.84 8.18 16.96
C ARG A 95 9.24 8.87 18.18
N THR A 96 7.92 8.87 18.29
CA THR A 96 7.22 9.47 19.43
C THR A 96 7.51 8.69 20.71
N ARG A 97 7.50 7.35 20.68
CA ARG A 97 7.83 6.51 21.84
C ARG A 97 9.28 6.72 22.29
N ASP A 98 10.22 6.78 21.35
CA ASP A 98 11.65 7.01 21.64
C ASP A 98 11.86 8.38 22.28
N LEU A 99 11.22 9.42 21.73
CA LEU A 99 11.26 10.77 22.29
C LEU A 99 10.63 10.82 23.69
N HIS A 100 9.52 10.13 23.94
CA HIS A 100 8.94 10.03 25.28
C HIS A 100 9.87 9.30 26.25
N ALA A 101 10.52 8.22 25.84
CA ALA A 101 11.49 7.51 26.66
C ALA A 101 12.70 8.40 27.01
N ALA A 102 13.21 9.17 26.05
CA ALA A 102 14.27 10.14 26.27
C ALA A 102 13.83 11.27 27.22
N LYS A 103 12.61 11.80 27.05
CA LYS A 103 12.03 12.80 27.97
C LYS A 103 11.87 12.29 29.39
N ARG A 104 11.45 11.03 29.59
CA ARG A 104 11.38 10.40 30.92
C ARG A 104 12.76 10.31 31.59
N LYS A 105 13.82 10.11 30.81
CA LYS A 105 15.22 10.16 31.27
C LYS A 105 15.75 11.59 31.48
N GLY A 106 14.89 12.62 31.39
CA GLY A 106 15.27 14.02 31.58
C GLY A 106 15.93 14.68 30.37
N ARG A 107 15.86 14.09 29.17
CA ARG A 107 16.37 14.71 27.94
C ARG A 107 15.29 15.61 27.31
N HIS A 108 15.70 16.66 26.60
CA HIS A 108 14.79 17.60 25.90
C HIS A 108 13.76 18.34 26.80
N THR A 109 14.07 18.55 28.09
CA THR A 109 13.19 19.21 29.10
C THR A 109 13.74 20.53 29.67
N GLY A 110 14.86 21.02 29.14
CA GLY A 110 15.50 22.26 29.58
C GLY A 110 14.64 23.52 29.35
N PRO A 111 14.99 24.66 29.97
CA PRO A 111 14.18 25.88 29.96
C PRO A 111 13.87 26.38 28.54
N GLY A 112 14.83 26.35 27.61
CA GLY A 112 14.62 26.77 26.22
C GLY A 112 13.66 25.90 25.39
N LYS A 113 13.20 24.75 25.91
CA LYS A 113 12.16 23.93 25.26
C LYS A 113 10.77 24.16 25.87
N ARG A 114 10.66 24.91 26.96
CA ARG A 114 9.39 25.24 27.62
C ARG A 114 8.79 26.46 26.93
N LYS A 115 7.52 26.37 26.53
CA LYS A 115 6.76 27.45 25.87
C LYS A 115 5.40 27.65 26.56
N GLY A 116 5.39 27.51 27.89
CA GLY A 116 4.18 27.63 28.71
C GLY A 116 3.34 28.84 28.32
#